data_AF-A0A7W5GBR2-F1
#
_entry.id   AF-A0A7W5GBR2-F1
#
_cell.length_a   1.000
_cell.length_b   1.000
_cell.length_c   1.000
_cell.angle_alpha   90.00
_cell.angle_beta   90.00
_cell.angle_gamma   90.00
#
_symmetry.space_group_name_H-M   'P 1'
#
loop_
_entity.id
_entity.type
_entity.pdbx_description
1 polymer ?
#
loop_
_entity_poly.entity_id
_entity_poly.type
_entity_poly.pdbx_seq_one_letter_code
_entity_poly.pdbx_strand_id
1 'polypeptide(L)' 'MINTKLKQIWYGGDYNPDQWPEEIWHEDMRLFKEAGINVVTLPVFSWAKLQPSEEQFQFDWLDKLLNLIAENGI' A
#
# COMPACT_ATOMS: atom_id res chain seq x y z
N MET A 1 -13.16 18.60 -5.65
CA MET A 1 -12.06 17.63 -5.43
C MET A 1 -12.62 16.47 -4.64
N ILE A 2 -12.16 15.24 -4.90
CA ILE A 2 -12.64 14.04 -4.19
C ILE A 2 -12.19 14.07 -2.72
N ASN A 3 -10.94 14.48 -2.45
CA ASN A 3 -10.42 14.73 -1.10
C ASN A 3 -9.58 16.02 -1.12
N THR A 4 -9.72 16.90 -0.12
CA THR A 4 -8.99 18.18 -0.07
C THR A 4 -7.52 18.03 0.31
N LYS A 5 -7.12 16.88 0.87
CA LYS A 5 -5.74 16.56 1.23
C LYS A 5 -4.86 16.26 0.00
N LEU A 6 -5.44 15.71 -1.08
CA LEU A 6 -4.74 15.43 -2.34
C LEU A 6 -5.38 16.23 -3.49
N LYS A 7 -4.78 17.39 -3.80
CA LYS A 7 -5.31 18.38 -4.77
C LYS A 7 -4.82 18.13 -6.20
N GLN A 8 -4.78 16.87 -6.62
CA GLN A 8 -4.26 16.41 -7.91
C GLN A 8 -5.22 15.36 -8.50
N ILE A 9 -5.07 15.04 -9.80
CA ILE A 9 -5.70 13.84 -10.36
C ILE A 9 -5.03 12.62 -9.72
N TRP A 10 -5.85 11.69 -9.25
CA TRP A 10 -5.38 10.45 -8.64
C TRP A 10 -4.88 9.52 -9.75
N TYR A 11 -3.65 9.05 -9.61
CA TYR A 11 -2.98 8.19 -10.57
C TYR A 11 -2.26 7.06 -9.84
N GLY A 12 -2.66 5.83 -10.16
CA GLY A 12 -2.25 4.61 -9.48
C GLY A 12 -3.32 3.53 -9.63
N GLY A 13 -3.46 2.67 -8.62
CA GLY A 13 -4.44 1.59 -8.62
C GLY A 13 -4.18 0.56 -7.53
N ASP A 14 -4.73 -0.64 -7.71
CA ASP A 14 -4.52 -1.78 -6.84
C ASP A 14 -3.02 -2.12 -6.73
N TYR A 15 -2.55 -2.21 -5.49
CA TYR A 15 -1.21 -2.64 -5.15
C TYR A 15 -1.35 -3.83 -4.19
N ASN A 16 -0.72 -4.96 -4.48
CA ASN A 16 -0.89 -6.22 -3.71
C ASN A 16 0.46 -6.73 -3.14
N PRO A 17 1.15 -5.92 -2.33
CA PRO A 17 2.49 -6.21 -1.80
C PRO A 17 2.57 -7.42 -0.89
N ASP A 18 1.44 -7.92 -0.41
CA ASP A 18 1.35 -9.15 0.33
C ASP A 18 1.66 -10.41 -0.50
N GLN A 19 1.74 -10.29 -1.83
CA GLN A 19 2.00 -11.37 -2.79
C GLN A 19 3.48 -11.51 -3.20
N TRP A 20 4.36 -10.60 -2.79
CA TRP A 20 5.79 -10.66 -3.07
C TRP A 20 6.65 -10.44 -1.83
N PRO A 21 7.94 -10.78 -1.87
CA PRO A 21 8.87 -10.52 -0.78
C PRO A 21 8.98 -9.04 -0.42
N GLU A 22 9.25 -8.74 0.84
CA GLU A 22 9.26 -7.38 1.38
C GLU A 22 10.35 -6.49 0.74
N GLU A 23 11.47 -7.09 0.35
CA GLU A 23 12.57 -6.39 -0.33
C GLU A 23 12.14 -5.73 -1.64
N ILE A 24 11.06 -6.20 -2.28
CA ILE A 24 10.52 -5.63 -3.50
C ILE A 24 9.77 -4.33 -3.24
N TRP A 25 9.22 -4.12 -2.04
CA TRP A 25 8.43 -2.92 -1.72
C TRP A 25 9.22 -1.63 -1.92
N HIS A 26 10.53 -1.66 -1.62
CA HIS A 26 11.41 -0.51 -1.82
C HIS A 26 11.61 -0.17 -3.30
N GLU A 27 11.68 -1.20 -4.15
CA GLU A 27 11.77 -1.02 -5.60
C GLU A 27 10.43 -0.54 -6.18
N ASP A 28 9.31 -1.04 -5.65
CA ASP A 28 7.97 -0.54 -6.00
C ASP A 28 7.87 0.97 -5.69
N MET A 29 8.31 1.43 -4.52
CA MET A 29 8.31 2.86 -4.18
C MET A 29 9.21 3.69 -5.13
N ARG A 30 10.37 3.15 -5.54
CA ARG A 30 11.26 3.80 -6.50
C ARG A 30 10.56 3.95 -7.86
N LEU A 31 9.95 2.88 -8.35
CA LEU A 31 9.24 2.85 -9.63
C LEU A 31 7.96 3.70 -9.61
N PHE A 32 7.23 3.73 -8.49
CA PHE A 32 6.04 4.57 -8.33
C PHE A 32 6.40 6.06 -8.43
N LYS A 33 7.51 6.48 -7.82
CA LYS A 33 8.04 7.84 -7.97
C LYS A 33 8.43 8.14 -9.41
N GLU A 34 9.08 7.21 -10.10
CA GLU A 34 9.46 7.36 -11.51
C GLU A 34 8.24 7.46 -12.44
N ALA A 35 7.18 6.70 -12.15
CA ALA A 35 5.92 6.70 -12.90
C ALA A 35 4.97 7.86 -12.53
N GLY A 36 5.22 8.57 -11.43
CA GLY A 36 4.34 9.62 -10.92
C GLY A 36 3.05 9.10 -10.26
N ILE A 37 3.06 7.87 -9.73
CA ILE A 37 1.96 7.30 -8.93
C ILE A 37 1.83 8.09 -7.62
N ASN A 38 0.61 8.46 -7.26
CA ASN A 38 0.30 9.31 -6.09
C ASN A 38 -0.86 8.77 -5.23
N VAL A 39 -1.33 7.56 -5.52
CA VAL A 39 -2.30 6.82 -4.69
C VAL A 39 -2.16 5.32 -4.97
N VAL A 40 -2.44 4.49 -3.96
CA VAL A 40 -2.58 3.03 -4.13
C VAL A 40 -3.84 2.52 -3.42
N THR A 41 -4.40 1.42 -3.91
CA THR A 41 -5.56 0.74 -3.32
C THR A 41 -5.10 -0.54 -2.63
N LEU A 42 -5.34 -0.62 -1.32
CA LEU A 42 -4.91 -1.67 -0.41
C LEU A 42 -6.01 -1.93 0.64
N PRO A 43 -6.00 -3.06 1.36
CA PRO A 43 -5.41 -4.35 1.02
C PRO A 43 -6.51 -5.30 0.51
N VAL A 44 -6.93 -5.10 -0.75
CA VAL A 44 -8.23 -5.55 -1.31
C VAL A 44 -8.52 -7.05 -1.07
N PHE A 45 -7.52 -7.92 -1.18
CA PHE A 45 -7.70 -9.38 -1.09
C PHE A 45 -6.94 -10.04 0.07
N SER A 46 -6.60 -9.30 1.13
CA SER A 46 -5.69 -9.78 2.18
C SER A 46 -6.38 -10.29 3.46
N TRP A 47 -7.69 -10.59 3.47
CA TRP A 47 -8.41 -10.99 4.69
C TRP A 47 -7.72 -12.16 5.40
N ALA A 48 -7.47 -13.28 4.72
CA ALA A 48 -6.86 -14.46 5.36
C ALA A 48 -5.45 -14.17 5.94
N LYS A 49 -4.74 -13.17 5.41
CA LYS A 49 -3.45 -12.72 5.95
C LYS A 49 -3.63 -11.81 7.18
N LEU A 50 -4.67 -10.96 7.17
CA LEU A 50 -5.00 -10.07 8.28
C LEU A 50 -5.65 -10.80 9.45
N GLN A 51 -6.39 -11.87 9.20
CA GLN A 51 -7.09 -12.66 10.21
C GLN A 51 -7.01 -14.16 9.87
N PRO A 52 -5.88 -14.84 10.17
CA PRO A 52 -5.67 -16.24 9.80
C PRO A 52 -6.55 -17.24 10.59
N SER A 53 -7.13 -16.81 11.71
CA SER A 53 -8.15 -17.57 12.46
C SER A 53 -9.11 -16.61 13.16
N GLU A 54 -10.25 -17.10 13.65
CA GLU A 54 -11.35 -16.29 14.20
C GLU A 54 -10.89 -15.25 15.23
N GLU A 55 -9.96 -15.62 16.12
CA GLU A 55 -9.50 -14.79 17.24
C GLU A 55 -8.08 -14.22 17.05
N GLN A 56 -7.46 -14.41 15.88
CA GLN A 56 -6.10 -13.93 15.62
C GLN A 56 -6.09 -12.89 14.52
N PHE A 57 -5.46 -11.76 14.79
CA PHE A 57 -5.29 -10.64 13.85
C PHE A 57 -3.82 -10.29 13.69
N GLN A 58 -3.40 -10.00 12.46
CA GLN A 58 -2.01 -9.70 12.10
C GLN A 58 -1.95 -8.44 11.22
N PHE A 59 -1.82 -7.28 11.85
CA PHE A 59 -1.75 -5.98 11.17
C PHE A 59 -0.33 -5.44 10.97
N ASP A 60 0.67 -5.98 11.68
CA ASP A 60 2.05 -5.45 11.70
C ASP A 60 2.66 -5.26 10.30
N TRP A 61 2.39 -6.18 9.38
CA TRP A 61 2.90 -6.08 8.01
C TRP A 61 2.24 -4.94 7.23
N LEU A 62 0.94 -4.69 7.46
CA LEU A 62 0.20 -3.63 6.82
C LEU A 62 0.62 -2.28 7.40
N ASP A 63 0.82 -2.20 8.72
CA ASP A 63 1.33 -0.98 9.37
C ASP A 63 2.72 -0.59 8.83
N LYS A 64 3.62 -1.58 8.71
CA LYS A 64 4.94 -1.38 8.12
C LYS A 64 4.86 -0.87 6.68
N LEU A 65 3.99 -1.47 5.88
CA LEU A 65 3.76 -1.07 4.49
C LEU A 65 3.19 0.35 4.39
N LEU A 66 2.18 0.69 5.20
CA LEU A 66 1.55 2.01 5.21
C LEU A 66 2.56 3.10 5.60
N ASN A 67 3.44 2.82 6.58
CA ASN A 67 4.52 3.74 6.93
C ASN A 67 5.48 3.96 5.76
N LEU A 68 5.91 2.89 5.09
CA LEU A 68 6.79 2.99 3.92
C LEU A 68 6.14 3.80 2.78
N ILE A 69 4.86 3.59 2.50
CA ILE A 69 4.11 4.34 1.48
C ILE A 69 4.03 5.83 1.85
N ALA A 70 3.68 6.13 3.11
CA ALA A 70 3.60 7.50 3.61
C ALA A 70 4.96 8.23 3.58
N GLU A 71 6.05 7.55 3.94
CA GLU A 71 7.43 8.07 3.83
C GLU A 71 7.81 8.41 2.38
N ASN A 72 7.20 7.73 1.41
CA ASN A 72 7.41 7.97 -0.01
C ASN A 72 6.45 8.99 -0.61
N GLY A 73 5.52 9.54 0.18
CA GLY A 73 4.59 10.59 -0.24
C GLY A 73 3.45 10.12 -1.13
N ILE A 74 3.12 8.83 -1.06
CA ILE A 74 2.01 8.18 -1.77
C ILE A 74 0.83 7.99 -0.80
#